data_AF-B0K5U4-F1
#
_entry.id   AF-B0K5U4-F1
#
_cell.length_a   1.000
_cell.length_b   1.000
_cell.length_c   1.000
_cell.angle_alpha   90.00
_cell.angle_beta   90.00
_cell.angle_gamma   90.00
#
_symmetry.space_group_name_H-M   'P 1'
#
loop_
_entity.id
_entity.type
_entity.pdbx_description
1 polymer ?
#
loop_
_entity_poly.entity_id
_entity_poly.type
_entity_poly.pdbx_seq_one_letter_code
_entity_poly.pdbx_strand_id
1 'polypeptide(L)'
;MLNFWEKFKWRLPKNFARLVFFLEALLALFIISGVAISFLDLIRYLNLIISQPPLQTYEILRTFLGHILLLVIGLELVIMLVRHTPSSVVEVLLYAIARKIIMEAKTTLDVLIGVVALGGLFLLIKIYTPERLHAEKGAIVSSSMPIWEVNEIANVNIPENMANTIGGLISILASNEGKNIAIGQVFRINDAEISIYSMEGNLVRSVFVKRSEEANEVHC
;
A
#
# COMPACT_ATOMS: atom_id res chain seq x y z
N MET A 1 18.46 -16.54 -22.01
CA MET A 1 17.99 -15.34 -22.74
C MET A 1 17.64 -14.20 -21.75
N LEU A 2 18.46 -14.01 -20.70
CA LEU A 2 18.17 -13.13 -19.54
C LEU A 2 19.17 -11.97 -19.38
N ASN A 3 20.13 -11.82 -20.31
CA ASN A 3 21.24 -10.87 -20.17
C ASN A 3 21.06 -9.57 -20.97
N PHE A 4 19.87 -9.31 -21.52
CA PHE A 4 19.62 -8.11 -22.33
C PHE A 4 19.25 -6.89 -21.47
N TRP A 5 18.64 -7.08 -20.31
CA TRP A 5 18.05 -5.99 -19.52
C TRP A 5 19.03 -5.23 -18.61
N GLU A 6 20.16 -5.82 -18.21
CA GLU A 6 21.12 -5.10 -17.35
C GLU A 6 21.93 -4.03 -18.08
N LYS A 7 22.03 -4.10 -19.42
CA LYS A 7 22.85 -3.17 -20.21
C LYS A 7 22.17 -1.82 -20.48
N PHE A 8 20.88 -1.69 -20.16
CA PHE A 8 20.07 -0.49 -20.45
C PHE A 8 20.04 0.55 -19.30
N LYS A 9 20.79 0.31 -18.22
CA LYS A 9 20.71 1.12 -16.98
C LYS A 9 21.58 2.39 -16.96
N TRP A 10 22.27 2.75 -18.06
CA TRP A 10 23.28 3.82 -17.99
C TRP A 10 22.97 5.03 -18.88
N ARG A 11 22.80 6.18 -18.20
CA ARG A 11 22.74 7.57 -18.66
C ARG A 11 21.43 8.06 -19.27
N LEU A 12 20.42 8.31 -18.41
CA LEU A 12 19.38 9.30 -18.72
C LEU A 12 19.99 10.71 -18.58
N PRO A 13 20.09 11.49 -19.67
CA PRO A 13 20.54 12.88 -19.60
C PRO A 13 19.55 13.71 -18.76
N LYS A 14 20.05 14.69 -18.00
CA LYS A 14 19.21 15.60 -17.18
C LYS A 14 18.09 16.29 -17.99
N ASN A 15 18.26 16.40 -19.30
CA ASN A 15 17.26 16.96 -20.23
C ASN A 15 16.01 16.06 -20.37
N PHE A 16 16.16 14.74 -20.25
CA PHE A 16 15.03 13.80 -20.35
C PHE A 16 14.12 13.89 -19.15
N ALA A 17 14.67 14.02 -17.94
CA ALA A 17 13.86 14.22 -16.74
C ALA A 17 13.00 15.49 -16.85
N ARG A 18 13.56 16.60 -17.35
CA ARG A 18 12.82 17.84 -17.57
C ARG A 18 11.73 17.70 -18.64
N LEU A 19 12.00 16.94 -19.70
CA LEU A 19 11.00 16.64 -20.73
C LEU A 19 9.84 15.81 -20.19
N VAL A 20 10.12 14.80 -19.36
CA VAL A 20 9.10 13.97 -18.70
C VAL A 20 8.20 14.82 -17.81
N PHE A 21 8.79 15.68 -16.97
CA PHE A 21 8.02 16.62 -16.13
C PHE A 21 7.13 17.56 -16.96
N PHE A 22 7.62 18.07 -18.09
CA PHE A 22 6.83 18.92 -18.97
C PHE A 22 5.66 18.16 -19.61
N LEU A 23 5.91 16.93 -20.10
CA LEU A 23 4.87 16.08 -20.67
C LEU A 23 3.82 15.69 -19.63
N GLU A 24 4.22 15.42 -18.40
CA GLU A 24 3.30 15.09 -17.32
C GLU A 24 2.37 16.26 -16.98
N ALA A 25 2.93 17.47 -16.84
CA ALA A 25 2.13 18.68 -16.62
C ALA A 25 1.16 18.93 -17.78
N LEU A 26 1.60 18.70 -19.02
CA LEU A 26 0.76 18.83 -20.21
C LEU A 26 -0.38 17.79 -20.24
N LEU A 27 -0.09 16.52 -19.92
CA LEU A 27 -1.09 15.47 -19.85
C LEU A 27 -2.12 15.73 -18.74
N ALA A 28 -1.66 16.15 -17.56
CA ALA A 28 -2.55 16.54 -16.46
C ALA A 28 -3.47 17.70 -16.88
N LEU A 29 -2.94 18.72 -17.57
CA LEU A 29 -3.73 19.83 -18.10
C LEU A 29 -4.83 19.33 -19.07
N PHE A 30 -4.48 18.45 -20.00
CA PHE A 30 -5.46 17.89 -20.95
C PHE A 30 -6.57 17.12 -20.23
N ILE A 31 -6.22 16.26 -19.28
CA ILE A 31 -7.21 15.48 -18.53
C ILE A 31 -8.13 16.41 -17.72
N ILE A 32 -7.58 17.42 -17.03
CA ILE A 32 -8.36 18.42 -16.29
C ILE A 32 -9.34 19.14 -17.22
N SER A 33 -8.89 19.57 -18.39
CA SER A 33 -9.77 20.24 -19.37
C SER A 33 -10.89 19.31 -19.86
N GLY A 34 -10.58 18.04 -20.12
CA GLY A 34 -11.56 17.03 -20.53
C GLY A 34 -12.59 16.75 -19.44
N VAL A 35 -12.14 16.68 -18.18
CA VAL A 35 -13.01 16.54 -17.01
C VAL A 35 -13.94 17.75 -16.86
N ALA A 36 -13.41 18.97 -17.01
CA ALA A 36 -14.21 20.19 -16.92
C ALA A 36 -15.30 20.27 -18.02
N ILE A 37 -14.96 19.92 -19.27
CA ILE A 37 -15.93 19.88 -20.38
C ILE A 37 -16.99 18.80 -20.11
N SER A 38 -16.57 17.60 -19.75
CA SER A 38 -17.48 16.47 -19.48
C SER A 38 -18.42 16.76 -18.30
N PHE A 39 -17.98 17.52 -17.31
CA PHE A 39 -18.82 17.96 -16.20
C PHE A 39 -20.00 18.83 -16.67
N LEU A 40 -19.81 19.68 -17.69
CA LEU A 40 -20.90 20.45 -18.28
C LEU A 40 -21.91 19.54 -18.99
N ASP A 41 -21.45 18.47 -19.64
CA ASP A 41 -22.34 17.49 -20.27
C ASP A 41 -23.20 16.74 -19.24
N LEU A 42 -22.69 16.47 -18.04
CA LEU A 42 -23.50 15.90 -16.94
C LEU A 42 -24.71 16.76 -16.59
N ILE A 43 -24.55 18.08 -16.55
CA ILE A 43 -25.64 19.02 -16.27
C ILE A 43 -26.71 18.92 -17.37
N ARG A 44 -26.29 18.79 -18.63
CA ARG A 44 -27.21 18.59 -19.76
C ARG A 44 -27.94 17.25 -19.65
N TYR A 45 -27.24 16.16 -19.30
CA TYR A 45 -27.86 14.86 -19.08
C TYR A 45 -28.87 14.87 -17.94
N LEU A 46 -28.61 15.61 -16.85
CA LEU A 46 -29.55 15.71 -15.73
C LEU A 46 -30.88 16.34 -16.17
N ASN A 47 -30.82 17.41 -16.97
CA ASN A 47 -32.02 18.03 -17.56
C ASN A 47 -32.79 17.07 -18.49
N LEU A 48 -32.07 16.24 -19.26
CA LEU A 48 -32.68 15.23 -20.11
C LEU A 48 -33.37 14.14 -19.29
N ILE A 49 -32.76 13.64 -18.22
CA ILE A 49 -33.35 12.60 -17.35
C ILE A 49 -34.67 13.08 -16.74
N ILE A 50 -34.73 14.34 -16.29
CA ILE A 50 -35.94 14.92 -15.68
C ILE A 50 -37.07 15.09 -16.71
N SER A 51 -36.73 15.37 -17.97
CA SER A 51 -37.71 15.74 -19.01
C SER A 51 -38.24 14.56 -19.84
N GLN A 52 -37.65 13.36 -19.73
CA GLN A 52 -37.96 12.21 -20.57
C GLN A 52 -38.89 11.18 -19.89
N PRO A 53 -39.73 10.46 -20.66
CA PRO A 53 -40.63 9.45 -20.13
C PRO A 53 -39.87 8.20 -19.62
N PRO A 54 -40.44 7.44 -18.64
CA PRO A 54 -39.73 6.41 -17.87
C PRO A 54 -39.04 5.31 -18.68
N LEU A 55 -39.58 4.97 -19.87
CA LEU A 55 -39.08 3.89 -20.72
C LEU A 55 -37.71 4.20 -21.35
N GLN A 56 -37.37 5.49 -21.56
CA GLN A 56 -36.07 5.90 -22.09
C GLN A 56 -35.10 6.34 -20.99
N THR A 57 -35.64 6.66 -19.80
CA THR A 57 -34.85 7.13 -18.65
C THR A 57 -33.78 6.12 -18.23
N TYR A 58 -34.02 4.82 -18.34
CA TYR A 58 -33.06 3.79 -17.93
C TYR A 58 -31.74 3.83 -18.73
N GLU A 59 -31.81 3.88 -20.07
CA GLU A 59 -30.61 3.94 -20.91
C GLU A 59 -29.88 5.29 -20.79
N ILE A 60 -30.64 6.38 -20.62
CA ILE A 60 -30.06 7.70 -20.37
C ILE A 60 -29.35 7.73 -19.02
N LEU A 61 -29.95 7.15 -17.97
CA LEU A 61 -29.35 7.04 -16.65
C LEU A 61 -28.08 6.17 -16.68
N ARG A 62 -28.12 5.04 -17.38
CA ARG A 62 -26.95 4.17 -17.58
C ARG A 62 -25.80 4.94 -18.25
N THR A 63 -26.10 5.72 -19.29
CA THR A 63 -25.11 6.56 -19.98
C THR A 63 -24.58 7.68 -19.08
N PHE A 64 -25.45 8.30 -18.28
CA PHE A 64 -25.11 9.35 -17.33
C PHE A 64 -24.17 8.84 -16.22
N LEU A 65 -24.50 7.69 -15.60
CA LEU A 65 -23.60 7.01 -14.66
C LEU A 65 -22.25 6.70 -15.32
N GLY A 66 -22.22 6.45 -16.63
CA GLY A 66 -20.99 6.19 -17.39
C GLY A 66 -20.07 7.37 -17.44
N HIS A 67 -20.64 8.53 -17.76
CA HIS A 67 -19.89 9.77 -17.77
C HIS A 67 -19.39 10.13 -16.38
N ILE A 68 -20.20 9.95 -15.32
CA ILE A 68 -19.75 10.17 -13.93
C ILE A 68 -18.58 9.26 -13.58
N LEU A 69 -18.74 7.95 -13.79
CA LEU A 69 -17.73 6.99 -13.39
C LEU A 69 -16.46 7.21 -14.20
N LEU A 70 -16.55 7.54 -15.49
CA LEU A 70 -15.41 7.94 -16.35
C LEU A 70 -14.69 9.19 -15.83
N LEU A 71 -15.45 10.20 -15.36
CA LEU A 71 -14.90 11.41 -14.76
C LEU A 71 -14.09 11.11 -13.50
N VAL A 72 -14.58 10.20 -12.65
CA VAL A 72 -13.87 9.81 -11.41
C VAL A 72 -12.50 9.21 -11.75
N ILE A 73 -12.35 8.35 -12.76
CA ILE A 73 -11.00 7.87 -13.14
C ILE A 73 -10.15 8.99 -13.68
N GLY A 74 -10.72 9.88 -14.49
CA GLY A 74 -9.99 11.02 -15.02
C GLY A 74 -9.36 11.82 -13.88
N LEU A 75 -10.13 12.06 -12.81
CA LEU A 75 -9.64 12.75 -11.62
C LEU A 75 -8.57 11.94 -10.88
N GLU A 76 -8.80 10.65 -10.65
CA GLU A 76 -7.85 9.76 -9.96
C GLU A 76 -6.52 9.66 -10.71
N LEU A 77 -6.57 9.60 -12.04
CA LEU A 77 -5.37 9.61 -12.89
C LEU A 77 -4.60 10.92 -12.76
N VAL A 78 -5.29 12.07 -12.70
CA VAL A 78 -4.61 13.37 -12.47
C VAL A 78 -3.93 13.39 -11.11
N ILE A 79 -4.60 12.90 -10.06
CA ILE A 79 -4.03 12.84 -8.71
C ILE A 79 -2.80 11.92 -8.69
N MET A 80 -2.87 10.78 -9.38
CA MET A 80 -1.76 9.83 -9.52
C MET A 80 -0.57 10.40 -10.28
N LEU A 81 -0.81 11.13 -11.37
CA LEU A 81 0.23 11.81 -12.13
C LEU A 81 0.93 12.84 -11.22
N VAL A 82 0.17 13.79 -10.68
CA VAL A 82 0.71 14.93 -9.94
C VAL A 82 1.44 14.53 -8.65
N ARG A 83 0.96 13.53 -7.92
CA ARG A 83 1.59 13.13 -6.65
C ARG A 83 2.82 12.25 -6.84
N HIS A 84 3.09 11.76 -8.05
CA HIS A 84 4.08 10.71 -8.35
C HIS A 84 4.04 9.49 -7.41
N THR A 85 2.97 9.37 -6.63
CA THR A 85 2.70 8.22 -5.79
C THR A 85 1.54 7.51 -6.44
N PRO A 86 1.77 6.33 -7.03
CA PRO A 86 0.66 5.48 -7.41
C PRO A 86 -0.09 5.13 -6.12
N SER A 87 -1.11 5.91 -5.75
CA SER A 87 -2.15 5.47 -4.81
C SER A 87 -2.56 4.10 -5.29
N SER A 88 -2.49 3.08 -4.42
CA SER A 88 -2.46 1.65 -4.80
C SER A 88 -3.07 1.42 -6.18
N VAL A 89 -2.25 1.36 -7.25
CA VAL A 89 -2.75 1.36 -8.65
C VAL A 89 -3.80 0.27 -8.86
N VAL A 90 -3.64 -0.79 -8.09
CA VAL A 90 -4.60 -1.85 -7.82
C VAL A 90 -6.02 -1.36 -7.51
N GLU A 91 -6.21 -0.41 -6.59
CA GLU A 91 -7.52 0.14 -6.21
C GLU A 91 -8.20 0.83 -7.39
N VAL A 92 -7.46 1.64 -8.13
CA VAL A 92 -7.97 2.31 -9.33
C VAL A 92 -8.27 1.30 -10.44
N LEU A 93 -7.46 0.24 -10.59
CA LEU A 93 -7.73 -0.87 -11.51
C LEU A 93 -8.97 -1.68 -11.09
N LEU A 94 -9.15 -1.96 -9.79
CA LEU A 94 -10.32 -2.64 -9.24
C LEU A 94 -11.59 -1.84 -9.54
N TYR A 95 -11.58 -0.53 -9.22
CA TYR A 95 -12.67 0.38 -9.57
C TYR A 95 -12.94 0.40 -11.08
N ALA A 96 -11.88 0.35 -11.89
CA ALA A 96 -11.98 0.27 -13.35
C ALA A 96 -12.68 -0.94 -13.91
N ILE A 97 -12.33 -2.11 -13.40
CA ILE A 97 -12.95 -3.34 -13.85
C ILE A 97 -14.38 -3.43 -13.30
N ALA A 98 -14.59 -3.08 -12.03
CA ALA A 98 -15.90 -3.15 -11.38
C ALA A 98 -16.96 -2.31 -12.10
N ARG A 99 -16.65 -1.04 -12.42
CA ARG A 99 -17.62 -0.22 -13.18
C ARG A 99 -17.87 -0.78 -14.57
N LYS A 100 -16.84 -1.29 -15.27
CA LYS A 100 -17.01 -1.76 -16.65
C LYS A 100 -17.99 -2.92 -16.72
N ILE A 101 -17.99 -3.78 -15.69
CA ILE A 101 -18.98 -4.84 -15.52
C ILE A 101 -20.38 -4.28 -15.31
N ILE A 102 -20.56 -3.38 -14.34
CA ILE A 102 -21.88 -2.80 -14.00
C ILE A 102 -22.48 -2.06 -15.21
N MET A 103 -21.62 -1.41 -15.99
CA MET A 103 -22.01 -0.46 -17.00
C MET A 103 -22.09 -1.01 -18.41
N GLU A 104 -21.17 -1.87 -18.80
CA GLU A 104 -21.01 -2.30 -20.19
C GLU A 104 -21.35 -3.77 -20.40
N ALA A 105 -21.55 -4.56 -19.34
CA ALA A 105 -21.96 -5.94 -19.51
C ALA A 105 -23.33 -5.99 -20.21
N LYS A 106 -23.35 -6.62 -21.39
CA LYS A 106 -24.57 -6.84 -22.18
C LYS A 106 -25.04 -8.28 -22.06
N THR A 107 -24.10 -9.18 -21.84
CA THR A 107 -24.36 -10.62 -21.71
C THR A 107 -23.85 -11.14 -20.37
N THR A 108 -24.42 -12.27 -19.93
CA THR A 108 -23.95 -12.98 -18.73
C THR A 108 -22.48 -13.41 -18.85
N LEU A 109 -21.99 -13.66 -20.07
CA LEU A 109 -20.59 -13.99 -20.32
C LEU A 109 -19.66 -12.80 -20.06
N ASP A 110 -20.07 -11.57 -20.42
CA ASP A 110 -19.29 -10.36 -20.14
C ASP A 110 -19.10 -10.17 -18.63
N VAL A 111 -20.18 -10.41 -17.86
CA VAL A 111 -20.13 -10.38 -16.40
C VAL A 111 -19.19 -11.46 -15.87
N LEU A 112 -19.30 -12.69 -16.37
CA LEU A 112 -18.46 -13.81 -15.93
C LEU A 112 -16.97 -13.54 -16.16
N ILE A 113 -16.61 -13.07 -17.37
CA ILE A 113 -15.22 -12.70 -17.71
C ILE A 113 -14.73 -11.57 -16.80
N GLY A 114 -15.57 -10.57 -16.54
CA GLY A 114 -15.21 -9.48 -15.64
C GLY A 114 -14.98 -9.94 -14.20
N VAL A 115 -15.82 -10.84 -13.68
CA VAL A 115 -15.64 -11.42 -12.34
C VAL A 115 -14.36 -12.25 -12.27
N VAL A 116 -14.05 -13.05 -13.31
CA VAL A 116 -12.79 -13.80 -13.40
C VAL A 116 -11.60 -12.84 -13.44
N ALA A 117 -11.69 -11.73 -14.18
CA ALA A 117 -10.64 -10.72 -14.23
C ALA A 117 -10.42 -10.04 -12.87
N LEU A 118 -11.49 -9.68 -12.15
CA LEU A 118 -11.41 -9.18 -10.77
C LEU A 118 -10.78 -10.20 -9.83
N GLY A 119 -11.19 -11.47 -9.91
CA GLY A 119 -10.63 -12.56 -9.12
C GLY A 119 -9.14 -12.77 -9.40
N GLY A 120 -8.73 -12.71 -10.66
CA GLY A 120 -7.33 -12.75 -11.07
C GLY A 120 -6.53 -11.58 -10.51
N LEU A 121 -7.09 -10.36 -10.57
CA LEU A 121 -6.48 -9.19 -9.95
C LEU A 121 -6.31 -9.38 -8.44
N PHE A 122 -7.33 -9.85 -7.72
CA PHE A 122 -7.21 -10.18 -6.30
C PHE A 122 -6.16 -11.25 -5.99
N LEU A 123 -6.03 -12.26 -6.84
CA LEU A 123 -4.99 -13.28 -6.68
C LEU A 123 -3.59 -12.69 -6.90
N LEU A 124 -3.43 -11.83 -7.90
CA LEU A 124 -2.18 -11.11 -8.16
C LEU A 124 -1.83 -10.17 -6.99
N ILE A 125 -2.82 -9.49 -6.40
CA ILE A 125 -2.61 -8.70 -5.19
C ILE A 125 -2.18 -9.60 -4.05
N LYS A 126 -2.85 -10.73 -3.82
CA LYS A 126 -2.53 -11.65 -2.72
C LYS A 126 -1.12 -12.24 -2.85
N ILE A 127 -0.66 -12.53 -4.07
CA ILE A 127 0.67 -13.08 -4.29
C ILE A 127 1.78 -12.01 -4.29
N TYR A 128 1.47 -10.80 -4.79
CA TYR A 128 2.42 -9.70 -4.91
C TYR A 128 2.41 -8.73 -3.73
N THR A 129 1.40 -8.79 -2.89
CA THR A 129 1.40 -8.28 -1.52
C THR A 129 1.77 -9.47 -0.66
N PRO A 130 3.05 -9.89 -0.65
CA PRO A 130 3.43 -10.84 0.36
C PRO A 130 3.18 -10.17 1.71
N GLU A 131 2.93 -10.95 2.73
CA GLU A 131 3.02 -10.55 4.13
C GLU A 131 4.43 -10.01 4.53
N ARG A 132 5.23 -9.50 3.59
CA ARG A 132 6.49 -8.78 3.79
C ARG A 132 6.32 -7.39 4.42
N LEU A 133 5.11 -6.98 4.77
CA LEU A 133 4.92 -5.87 5.70
C LEU A 133 5.05 -6.28 7.17
N HIS A 134 5.20 -7.58 7.48
CA HIS A 134 5.43 -8.07 8.84
C HIS A 134 6.77 -8.77 9.08
N ALA A 135 7.48 -9.22 8.03
CA ALA A 135 8.78 -9.88 8.20
C ALA A 135 9.99 -8.92 8.20
N GLU A 136 9.81 -7.65 7.80
CA GLU A 136 10.92 -6.67 7.75
C GLU A 136 10.78 -5.50 8.73
N LYS A 137 9.67 -5.44 9.49
CA LYS A 137 9.46 -4.41 10.52
C LYS A 137 9.64 -4.92 11.95
N GLY A 138 9.81 -6.22 12.15
CA GLY A 138 9.79 -6.82 13.49
C GLY A 138 8.39 -7.25 13.94
N ALA A 139 8.35 -7.98 15.04
CA ALA A 139 7.15 -8.63 15.57
C ALA A 139 6.78 -8.08 16.94
N ILE A 140 5.48 -7.95 17.21
CA ILE A 140 4.97 -7.70 18.56
C ILE A 140 4.80 -9.06 19.25
N VAL A 141 5.54 -9.26 20.33
CA VAL A 141 5.54 -10.51 21.10
C VAL A 141 5.20 -10.25 22.56
N SER A 142 4.72 -11.29 23.25
CA SER A 142 4.45 -11.24 24.69
C SER A 142 5.76 -11.16 25.47
N SER A 143 5.78 -10.41 26.57
CA SER A 143 6.96 -10.34 27.46
C SER A 143 7.33 -11.67 28.12
N SER A 144 6.37 -12.59 28.22
CA SER A 144 6.58 -13.93 28.78
C SER A 144 7.14 -14.92 27.76
N MET A 145 7.26 -14.52 26.49
CA MET A 145 7.74 -15.38 25.42
C MET A 145 9.21 -15.76 25.64
N PRO A 146 9.59 -17.03 25.46
CA PRO A 146 10.98 -17.47 25.54
C PRO A 146 11.85 -16.78 24.49
N ILE A 147 13.12 -16.55 24.82
CA ILE A 147 14.04 -15.85 23.91
C ILE A 147 14.22 -16.62 22.58
N TRP A 148 14.32 -17.94 22.60
CA TRP A 148 14.46 -18.76 21.39
C TRP A 148 13.29 -18.57 20.41
N GLU A 149 12.06 -18.45 20.93
CA GLU A 149 10.86 -18.30 20.12
C GLU A 149 10.77 -16.87 19.54
N VAL A 150 11.25 -15.88 20.29
CA VAL A 150 11.40 -14.50 19.80
C VAL A 150 12.46 -14.42 18.70
N ASN A 151 13.59 -15.12 18.84
CA ASN A 151 14.62 -15.20 17.81
C ASN A 151 14.07 -15.78 16.50
N GLU A 152 13.24 -16.82 16.59
CA GLU A 152 12.60 -17.46 15.43
C GLU A 152 11.59 -16.52 14.75
N ILE A 153 10.69 -15.89 15.51
CA ILE A 153 9.61 -15.05 14.96
C ILE A 153 10.15 -13.72 14.41
N ALA A 154 11.06 -13.08 15.13
CA ALA A 154 11.58 -11.77 14.74
C ALA A 154 12.86 -11.85 13.89
N ASN A 155 13.39 -13.05 13.62
CA ASN A 155 14.62 -13.29 12.87
C ASN A 155 15.81 -12.46 13.41
N VAL A 156 16.03 -12.55 14.71
CA VAL A 156 17.08 -11.85 15.47
C VAL A 156 17.93 -12.85 16.27
N ASN A 157 19.07 -12.39 16.80
CA ASN A 157 20.02 -13.19 17.57
C ASN A 157 20.19 -12.63 18.99
N ILE A 158 19.15 -12.77 19.80
CA ILE A 158 19.15 -12.42 21.22
C ILE A 158 19.79 -13.58 22.01
N PRO A 159 20.76 -13.30 22.91
CA PRO A 159 21.43 -14.33 23.69
C PRO A 159 20.51 -14.99 24.72
N GLU A 160 20.32 -16.31 24.61
CA GLU A 160 19.43 -17.10 25.47
C GLU A 160 19.99 -17.36 26.87
N ASN A 161 21.28 -17.12 27.09
CA ASN A 161 21.93 -17.37 28.38
C ASN A 161 21.73 -16.25 29.42
N MET A 162 21.16 -15.10 29.04
CA MET A 162 20.98 -13.95 29.93
C MET A 162 19.65 -13.97 30.68
N ALA A 163 18.60 -14.50 30.06
CA ALA A 163 17.27 -14.62 30.65
C ALA A 163 16.45 -15.70 29.94
N ASN A 164 15.42 -16.20 30.60
CA ASN A 164 14.52 -17.19 29.99
C ASN A 164 13.46 -16.56 29.09
N THR A 165 13.03 -15.33 29.37
CA THR A 165 11.98 -14.61 28.65
C THR A 165 12.43 -13.22 28.22
N ILE A 166 11.81 -12.68 27.17
CA ILE A 166 12.15 -11.35 26.65
C ILE A 166 11.88 -10.24 27.69
N GLY A 167 10.84 -10.39 28.52
CA GLY A 167 10.55 -9.47 29.62
C GLY A 167 11.60 -9.51 30.72
N GLY A 168 12.07 -10.71 31.08
CA GLY A 168 13.18 -10.87 32.02
C GLY A 168 14.47 -10.22 31.51
N LEU A 169 14.77 -10.38 30.22
CA LEU A 169 15.91 -9.73 29.59
C LEU A 169 15.80 -8.19 29.67
N ILE A 170 14.63 -7.63 29.38
CA ILE A 170 14.40 -6.18 29.45
C ILE A 170 14.59 -5.66 30.87
N SER A 171 14.13 -6.39 31.89
CA SER A 171 14.35 -6.01 33.29
C SER A 171 15.84 -5.96 33.67
N ILE A 172 16.64 -6.89 33.13
CA ILE A 172 18.10 -6.90 33.32
C ILE A 172 18.75 -5.72 32.58
N LEU A 173 18.40 -5.48 31.31
CA LEU A 173 18.95 -4.38 30.52
C LEU A 173 18.59 -3.00 31.12
N ALA A 174 17.35 -2.82 31.57
CA ALA A 174 16.90 -1.60 32.24
C ALA A 174 17.71 -1.31 33.52
N SER A 175 17.97 -2.35 34.31
CA SER A 175 18.76 -2.23 35.55
C SER A 175 20.22 -1.88 35.27
N ASN A 176 20.82 -2.50 34.25
CA ASN A 176 22.22 -2.26 33.87
C ASN A 176 22.44 -0.88 33.22
N GLU A 177 21.49 -0.40 32.43
CA GLU A 177 21.59 0.89 31.74
C GLU A 177 21.06 2.07 32.59
N GLY A 178 20.53 1.82 33.78
CA GLY A 178 19.90 2.84 34.62
C GLY A 178 18.67 3.48 33.97
N LYS A 179 18.00 2.76 33.06
CA LYS A 179 16.85 3.24 32.30
C LYS A 179 15.55 2.83 32.97
N ASN A 180 14.58 3.73 32.97
CA ASN A 180 13.22 3.41 33.41
C ASN A 180 12.49 2.57 32.35
N ILE A 181 11.68 1.60 32.81
CA ILE A 181 10.82 0.78 31.96
C ILE A 181 9.56 1.60 31.64
N ALA A 182 9.47 2.11 30.42
CA ALA A 182 8.34 2.91 29.94
C ALA A 182 7.99 2.58 28.49
N ILE A 183 6.72 2.79 28.09
CA ILE A 183 6.27 2.59 26.71
C ILE A 183 7.11 3.45 25.75
N GLY A 184 7.56 2.85 24.64
CA GLY A 184 8.43 3.50 23.65
C GLY A 184 9.92 3.48 24.01
N GLN A 185 10.31 3.05 25.22
CA GLN A 185 11.70 2.86 25.58
C GLN A 185 12.32 1.73 24.74
N VAL A 186 13.53 1.99 24.23
CA VAL A 186 14.26 1.08 23.36
C VAL A 186 15.49 0.51 24.07
N PHE A 187 15.68 -0.80 23.94
CA PHE A 187 16.83 -1.57 24.36
C PHE A 187 17.45 -2.26 23.15
N ARG A 188 18.78 -2.29 23.08
CA ARG A 188 19.51 -2.89 21.96
C ARG A 188 20.43 -3.98 22.48
N ILE A 189 20.39 -5.14 21.83
CA ILE A 189 21.26 -6.28 22.16
C ILE A 189 21.56 -7.07 20.89
N ASN A 190 22.85 -7.29 20.61
CA ASN A 190 23.32 -7.88 19.35
C ASN A 190 22.68 -7.17 18.13
N ASP A 191 22.02 -7.93 17.25
CA ASP A 191 21.30 -7.45 16.08
C ASP A 191 19.81 -7.18 16.37
N ALA A 192 19.36 -7.15 17.63
CA ALA A 192 17.98 -6.91 18.02
C ALA A 192 17.77 -5.51 18.61
N GLU A 193 16.73 -4.82 18.15
CA GLU A 193 16.15 -3.63 18.76
C GLU A 193 14.79 -4.00 19.36
N ILE A 194 14.65 -3.81 20.67
CA ILE A 194 13.48 -4.19 21.46
C ILE A 194 12.85 -2.91 22.02
N SER A 195 11.60 -2.63 21.67
CA SER A 195 10.85 -1.49 22.21
C SER A 195 9.62 -1.92 22.99
N ILE A 196 9.36 -1.25 24.11
CA ILE A 196 8.19 -1.57 24.94
C ILE A 196 6.93 -1.09 24.23
N TYR A 197 6.06 -2.02 23.84
CA TYR A 197 4.83 -1.72 23.11
C TYR A 197 3.65 -1.46 24.06
N SER A 198 3.53 -2.24 25.13
CA SER A 198 2.45 -2.07 26.12
C SER A 198 2.88 -2.50 27.52
N MET A 199 2.33 -1.80 28.52
CA MET A 199 2.54 -2.07 29.94
C MET A 199 1.20 -2.14 30.67
N GLU A 200 1.17 -2.93 31.73
CA GLU A 200 0.08 -3.00 32.69
C GLU A 200 0.64 -2.70 34.09
N GLY A 201 0.40 -1.47 34.56
CA GLY A 201 1.09 -0.94 35.73
C GLY A 201 2.60 -0.89 35.50
N ASN A 202 3.36 -1.60 36.35
CA ASN A 202 4.83 -1.70 36.25
C ASN A 202 5.31 -2.93 35.46
N LEU A 203 4.40 -3.74 34.91
CA LEU A 203 4.74 -4.96 34.18
C LEU A 203 4.70 -4.73 32.67
N VAL A 204 5.75 -5.16 31.97
CA VAL A 204 5.77 -5.17 30.50
C VAL A 204 4.86 -6.29 30.02
N ARG A 205 3.87 -5.98 29.17
CA ARG A 205 2.94 -6.98 28.62
C ARG A 205 3.38 -7.47 27.25
N SER A 206 3.75 -6.54 26.38
CA SER A 206 4.19 -6.85 25.02
C SER A 206 5.29 -5.90 24.57
N VAL A 207 6.13 -6.42 23.70
CA VAL A 207 7.33 -5.78 23.20
C VAL A 207 7.38 -5.92 21.70
N PHE A 208 7.92 -4.92 21.02
CA PHE A 208 8.16 -4.94 19.60
C PHE A 208 9.64 -5.21 19.35
N VAL A 209 9.94 -6.30 18.65
CA VAL A 209 11.30 -6.76 18.40
C VAL A 209 11.57 -6.71 16.91
N LYS A 210 12.61 -6.00 16.50
CA LYS A 210 13.05 -5.94 15.11
C LYS A 210 14.56 -6.10 15.02
N ARG A 211 15.07 -6.43 13.83
CA ARG A 211 16.50 -6.40 13.58
C ARG A 211 17.01 -4.95 13.53
N SER A 212 18.15 -4.67 14.16
CA SER A 212 18.83 -3.38 14.14
C SER A 212 19.50 -3.16 12.77
N GLU A 213 19.31 -1.97 12.18
CA GLU A 213 19.87 -1.60 10.87
C GLU A 213 21.39 -1.30 10.92
N GLU A 214 21.98 -1.17 12.12
CA GLU A 214 23.39 -0.81 12.33
C GLU A 214 24.40 -1.94 12.02
N ALA A 215 23.95 -3.12 11.56
CA ALA A 215 24.82 -4.26 11.22
C ALA A 215 25.30 -4.32 9.75
N ASN A 216 24.90 -3.39 8.88
CA ASN A 216 25.17 -3.45 7.43
C ASN A 216 26.29 -2.53 6.91
N GLU A 217 27.10 -1.93 7.80
CA GLU A 217 28.29 -1.15 7.41
C GLU A 217 29.59 -1.68 8.05
N VAL A 218 29.89 -2.99 7.97
CA VAL A 218 31.30 -3.44 8.05
C VAL A 218 31.47 -4.72 7.22
N HIS A 219 32.48 -4.70 6.33
CA HIS A 219 32.91 -5.75 5.38
C HIS A 219 32.04 -5.87 4.11
N CYS A 220 32.46 -5.43 2.91
CA CYS A 220 33.78 -5.27 2.31
C CYS A 220 33.85 -4.07 1.35
#